data_AF-A0A534R3S6-F1
#
_entry.id   AF-A0A534R3S6-F1
#
_cell.length_a   1.000
_cell.length_b   1.000
_cell.length_c   1.000
_cell.angle_alpha   90.00
_cell.angle_beta   90.00
_cell.angle_gamma   90.00
#
_symmetry.space_group_name_H-M   'P 1'
#
loop_
_entity.id
_entity.type
_entity.pdbx_description
1 polymer ?
#
loop_
_entity_poly.entity_id
_entity_poly.type
_entity_poly.pdbx_seq_one_letter_code
_entity_poly.pdbx_strand_id
1 'polypeptide(L)'
;MEMRSVLTRFRVGKARCVRVITGILGALVATATLPAGAANLAGAPPSLKSIAVPEPPDLASYVKDRAAAVRLGKAFFWDMQAGSDGIVACASCHYQAGVDNRSRNTLAPGF
;
A
#
# COMPACT_ATOMS: atom_id res chain seq x y z
N MET A 1 -53.56 -41.67 -64.75
CA MET A 1 -52.14 -41.67 -64.36
C MET A 1 -51.75 -40.22 -64.17
N GLU A 2 -51.87 -39.69 -62.95
CA GLU A 2 -51.11 -38.54 -62.47
C GLU A 2 -51.49 -38.27 -61.01
N MET A 3 -50.45 -38.12 -60.18
CA MET A 3 -50.45 -38.22 -58.72
C MET A 3 -51.06 -36.99 -58.05
N ARG A 4 -52.09 -37.20 -57.22
CA ARG A 4 -52.50 -36.23 -56.16
C ARG A 4 -52.92 -36.98 -54.91
N SER A 5 -51.95 -37.32 -54.06
CA SER A 5 -52.23 -37.96 -52.77
C SER A 5 -52.45 -36.91 -51.68
N VAL A 6 -53.73 -36.65 -51.43
CA VAL A 6 -54.39 -36.56 -50.12
C VAL A 6 -53.57 -35.96 -48.97
N LEU A 7 -53.77 -34.65 -48.73
CA LEU A 7 -53.44 -33.99 -47.48
C LEU A 7 -54.52 -34.28 -46.43
N THR A 8 -54.23 -35.17 -45.48
CA THR A 8 -55.07 -35.37 -44.29
C THR A 8 -54.45 -34.68 -43.07
N ARG A 9 -55.05 -33.54 -42.74
CA ARG A 9 -55.33 -32.95 -41.43
C ARG A 9 -54.69 -33.66 -40.22
N PHE A 10 -54.07 -32.89 -39.31
CA PHE A 10 -54.34 -33.05 -37.88
C PHE A 10 -54.14 -31.71 -37.14
N ARG A 11 -55.23 -31.22 -36.56
CA ARG A 11 -55.28 -30.06 -35.66
C ARG A 11 -55.45 -30.66 -34.26
N VAL A 12 -54.43 -30.55 -33.41
CA VAL A 12 -54.45 -30.86 -31.97
C VAL A 12 -53.82 -29.63 -31.31
N GLY A 13 -54.45 -28.90 -30.41
CA GLY A 13 -55.24 -29.34 -29.27
C GLY A 13 -54.49 -28.82 -28.05
N LYS A 14 -54.97 -27.71 -27.49
CA LYS A 14 -54.32 -26.98 -26.39
C LYS A 14 -54.61 -27.71 -25.09
N ALA A 15 -53.60 -28.34 -24.48
CA ALA A 15 -53.71 -28.85 -23.11
C ALA A 15 -52.42 -28.55 -22.35
N ARG A 16 -52.59 -27.78 -21.28
CA ARG A 16 -51.57 -27.35 -20.32
C ARG A 16 -51.10 -28.55 -19.50
N CYS A 17 -49.79 -28.73 -19.31
CA CYS A 17 -49.31 -29.50 -18.17
C CYS A 17 -47.84 -29.17 -17.86
N VAL A 18 -47.65 -28.64 -16.64
CA VAL A 18 -46.48 -28.86 -15.77
C VAL A 18 -45.16 -28.16 -16.12
N ARG A 19 -44.83 -27.24 -15.20
CA ARG A 19 -43.53 -26.57 -15.02
C ARG A 19 -42.45 -27.55 -14.54
N VAL A 20 -41.22 -27.06 -14.60
CA VAL A 20 -40.03 -27.46 -13.82
C VAL A 20 -39.17 -28.54 -14.44
N ILE A 21 -38.25 -28.15 -15.33
CA ILE A 21 -36.94 -28.80 -15.43
C ILE A 21 -35.89 -27.72 -15.76
N THR A 22 -34.75 -27.78 -15.06
CA THR A 22 -33.46 -27.09 -15.31
C THR A 22 -33.37 -25.58 -15.12
N GLY A 23 -33.42 -25.12 -13.86
CA GLY A 23 -32.72 -23.90 -13.42
C GLY A 23 -31.50 -24.30 -12.58
N ILE A 24 -30.41 -24.75 -13.23
CA ILE A 24 -29.14 -25.11 -12.57
C ILE A 24 -27.98 -24.42 -13.32
N LEU A 25 -28.07 -23.11 -13.50
CA LEU A 25 -26.93 -22.28 -13.93
C LEU A 25 -27.02 -20.95 -13.17
N GLY A 26 -26.41 -20.90 -12.00
CA GLY A 26 -26.44 -19.70 -11.16
C GLY A 26 -25.93 -19.93 -9.74
N ALA A 27 -25.04 -20.90 -9.55
CA ALA A 27 -24.36 -21.09 -8.29
C ALA A 27 -23.23 -20.06 -8.17
N LEU A 28 -23.53 -19.00 -7.42
CA LEU A 28 -22.69 -18.47 -6.35
C LEU A 28 -21.18 -18.31 -6.65
N VAL A 29 -20.79 -17.18 -7.25
CA VAL A 29 -19.47 -16.58 -7.01
C VAL A 29 -19.64 -15.06 -6.87
N ALA A 30 -20.07 -14.63 -5.69
CA ALA A 30 -19.91 -13.24 -5.25
C ALA A 30 -18.62 -13.20 -4.42
N THR A 31 -17.47 -13.05 -5.09
CA THR A 31 -16.23 -12.70 -4.40
C THR A 31 -16.38 -11.28 -3.85
N ALA A 32 -16.55 -11.18 -2.53
CA ALA A 32 -16.49 -9.91 -1.85
C ALA A 32 -15.11 -9.29 -2.06
N THR A 33 -15.02 -8.25 -2.90
CA THR A 33 -13.89 -7.35 -2.91
C THR A 33 -13.94 -6.55 -1.61
N LEU A 34 -13.27 -7.06 -0.56
CA LEU A 34 -12.97 -6.25 0.60
C LEU A 34 -12.07 -5.09 0.14
N PRO A 35 -12.42 -3.82 0.37
CA PRO A 35 -11.44 -2.76 0.22
C PRO A 35 -10.31 -3.02 1.23
N ALA A 36 -9.16 -3.42 0.73
CA ALA A 36 -7.94 -3.48 1.52
C ALA A 36 -7.62 -2.05 1.99
N GLY A 37 -7.60 -1.84 3.30
CA GLY A 37 -6.96 -0.67 3.91
C GLY A 37 -7.86 0.51 4.27
N ALA A 38 -8.89 0.30 5.10
CA ALA A 38 -9.26 1.37 6.02
C ALA A 38 -8.20 1.42 7.13
N ALA A 39 -7.17 2.25 6.96
CA ALA A 39 -6.23 2.53 8.03
C ALA A 39 -7.03 3.11 9.22
N ASN A 40 -7.00 2.43 10.36
CA ASN A 40 -7.58 2.95 11.60
C ASN A 40 -6.73 4.15 12.06
N LEU A 41 -7.06 5.35 11.56
CA LEU A 41 -6.42 6.62 11.95
C LEU A 41 -6.68 6.98 13.42
N ALA A 42 -7.68 6.34 14.04
CA ALA A 42 -8.04 6.56 15.45
C ALA A 42 -6.91 6.22 16.44
N GLY A 43 -5.85 5.52 16.01
CA GLY A 43 -4.65 5.23 16.80
C GLY A 43 -3.36 5.81 16.22
N ALA A 44 -3.42 6.73 15.26
CA ALA A 44 -2.22 7.32 14.69
C ALA A 44 -1.45 8.12 15.78
N PRO A 45 -0.12 7.95 15.89
CA PRO A 45 0.67 8.74 16.83
C PRO A 45 0.53 10.23 16.51
N PRO A 46 0.50 11.10 17.54
CA PRO A 46 0.40 12.54 17.34
C PRO A 46 1.61 13.05 16.55
N SER A 47 1.47 14.25 15.96
CA SER A 47 2.56 14.88 15.22
C SER A 47 3.80 15.01 16.10
N LEU A 48 4.97 14.59 15.59
CA LEU A 48 6.24 14.81 16.30
C LEU A 48 6.57 16.30 16.49
N LYS A 49 5.93 17.21 15.74
CA LYS A 49 6.08 18.66 15.93
C LYS A 49 5.60 19.14 17.30
N SER A 50 4.69 18.41 17.95
CA SER A 50 4.21 18.74 19.30
C SER A 50 5.03 18.10 20.41
N ILE A 51 5.97 17.21 20.08
CA ILE A 51 6.83 16.54 21.05
C ILE A 51 8.09 17.39 21.25
N ALA A 52 8.39 17.75 22.50
CA ALA A 52 9.64 18.43 22.82
C ALA A 52 10.83 17.53 22.48
N VAL A 53 11.86 18.11 21.83
CA VAL A 53 13.09 17.38 21.52
C VAL A 53 13.82 17.10 22.84
N PRO A 54 14.12 15.84 23.18
CA PRO A 54 14.85 15.51 24.39
C PRO A 54 16.29 16.01 24.29
N GLU A 55 16.78 16.63 25.37
CA GLU A 55 18.16 17.12 25.47
C GLU A 55 18.88 16.42 26.63
N PRO A 56 20.19 16.14 26.50
CA PRO A 56 20.99 15.70 27.63
C PRO A 56 20.96 16.75 28.76
N PRO A 57 20.87 16.32 30.03
CA PRO A 57 20.73 17.25 31.16
C PRO A 57 21.96 18.15 31.35
N ASP A 58 23.12 17.74 30.85
CA ASP A 58 24.40 18.44 30.98
C ASP A 58 24.88 19.10 29.66
N LEU A 59 24.01 19.24 28.66
CA LEU A 59 24.37 19.78 27.33
C LEU A 59 25.12 21.13 27.40
N ALA A 60 24.72 21.99 28.35
CA ALA A 60 25.31 23.31 28.55
C ALA A 60 26.78 23.26 29.02
N SER A 61 27.26 22.13 29.53
CA SER A 61 28.67 21.95 29.93
C SER A 61 29.62 21.80 28.73
N TYR A 62 29.10 21.39 27.56
CA TYR A 62 29.89 21.17 26.35
C TYR A 62 29.55 22.15 25.23
N VAL A 63 28.32 22.66 25.18
CA VAL A 63 27.83 23.52 24.10
C VAL A 63 27.65 24.95 24.59
N LYS A 64 28.60 25.82 24.21
CA LYS A 64 28.57 27.26 24.55
C LYS A 64 27.46 28.03 23.84
N ASP A 65 27.20 27.71 22.57
CA ASP A 65 26.15 28.33 21.76
C ASP A 65 25.34 27.24 21.04
N ARG A 66 24.14 26.98 21.57
CA ARG A 66 23.23 25.98 21.01
C ARG A 66 22.74 26.35 19.61
N ALA A 67 22.52 27.64 19.33
CA ALA A 67 22.04 28.07 18.03
C ALA A 67 23.12 27.87 16.96
N ALA A 68 24.37 28.19 17.28
CA ALA A 68 25.52 27.90 16.41
C ALA A 68 25.69 26.39 16.20
N ALA A 69 25.62 25.58 17.26
CA ALA A 69 25.71 24.12 17.17
C ALA A 69 24.63 23.51 16.27
N VAL A 70 23.38 23.99 16.36
CA VAL A 70 22.29 23.54 15.47
C VAL A 70 22.58 23.90 14.01
N ARG A 71 23.10 25.11 13.74
CA ARG A 71 23.45 25.53 12.36
C ARG A 71 24.59 24.66 11.80
N LEU A 72 25.63 24.43 12.60
CA LEU A 72 26.75 23.57 12.25
C LEU A 72 26.28 22.14 11.95
N GLY A 73 25.47 21.54 12.81
CA GLY A 73 24.94 20.20 12.61
C GLY A 73 24.11 20.07 11.34
N LYS A 74 23.30 21.07 11.00
CA LYS A 74 22.56 21.10 9.72
C LYS A 74 23.47 21.19 8.50
N ALA A 75 24.60 21.89 8.60
CA ALA A 75 25.58 21.95 7.53
C ALA A 75 26.27 20.58 7.35
N PHE A 76 26.76 19.98 8.46
CA PHE A 76 27.43 18.68 8.44
C PHE A 76 26.54 17.53 8.01
N PHE A 77 25.21 17.65 8.17
CA PHE A 77 24.26 16.63 7.74
C PHE A 77 24.41 16.25 6.26
N TRP A 78 24.88 17.19 5.42
CA TRP A 78 25.09 17.02 3.99
C TRP A 78 26.57 16.92 3.59
N ASP A 79 27.50 16.95 4.54
CA ASP A 79 28.93 16.98 4.26
C ASP A 79 29.52 15.56 4.20
N MET A 80 30.09 15.18 3.07
CA MET A 80 30.74 13.87 2.90
C MET A 80 32.07 13.77 3.66
N GLN A 81 32.72 14.89 3.99
CA GLN A 81 33.95 14.89 4.78
C GLN A 81 33.71 14.51 6.24
N ALA A 82 32.46 14.58 6.72
CA ALA A 82 32.08 14.03 8.02
C ALA A 82 31.97 12.50 8.00
N GLY A 83 31.90 11.88 6.82
CA GLY A 83 31.97 10.44 6.61
C GLY A 83 33.40 9.92 6.60
N SER A 84 33.58 8.63 6.91
CA SER A 84 34.92 8.02 6.98
C SER A 84 35.60 7.82 5.63
N ASP A 85 34.83 7.77 4.55
CA ASP A 85 35.30 7.44 3.19
C ASP A 85 35.23 8.61 2.21
N GLY A 86 34.68 9.76 2.61
CA GLY A 86 34.47 10.91 1.73
C GLY A 86 33.40 10.71 0.66
N ILE A 87 32.60 9.63 0.73
CA ILE A 87 31.55 9.29 -0.24
C ILE A 87 30.15 9.38 0.40
N VAL A 88 30.05 9.12 1.70
CA VAL A 88 28.76 9.08 2.43
C VAL A 88 28.63 10.28 3.37
N ALA A 89 27.49 10.97 3.31
CA ALA A 89 27.05 11.94 4.32
C ALA A 89 25.86 11.35 5.12
N CYS A 90 25.49 11.98 6.24
CA CYS A 90 24.32 11.55 7.02
C CYS A 90 23.05 11.54 6.14
N ALA A 91 22.91 12.56 5.30
CA ALA A 91 21.78 12.69 4.38
C ALA A 91 21.71 11.59 3.32
N SER A 92 22.82 10.94 2.95
CA SER A 92 22.83 9.89 1.91
C SER A 92 21.85 8.75 2.23
N CYS A 93 21.63 8.48 3.51
CA CYS A 93 20.61 7.54 3.98
C CYS A 93 19.42 8.25 4.62
N HIS A 94 19.62 9.30 5.44
CA HIS A 94 18.58 9.83 6.33
C HIS A 94 17.83 11.07 5.83
N TYR A 95 17.94 11.46 4.56
CA TYR A 95 17.28 12.67 4.04
C TYR A 95 15.74 12.63 4.13
N GLN A 96 15.13 11.44 4.10
CA GLN A 96 13.68 11.27 4.14
C GLN A 96 13.24 10.86 5.54
N ALA A 97 12.67 11.82 6.29
CA ALA A 97 12.15 11.61 7.64
C ALA A 97 13.14 10.95 8.63
N GLY A 98 14.45 11.02 8.35
CA GLY A 98 15.47 10.39 9.19
C GLY A 98 15.59 8.87 9.00
N VAL A 99 15.09 8.29 7.90
CA VAL A 99 15.12 6.84 7.65
C VAL A 99 15.84 6.54 6.34
N ASP A 100 16.64 5.47 6.35
CA ASP A 100 17.22 4.89 5.14
C ASP A 100 16.11 4.30 4.25
N ASN A 101 15.81 4.97 3.14
CA ASN A 101 14.76 4.55 2.21
C ASN A 101 15.25 3.56 1.13
N ARG A 102 16.50 3.09 1.21
CA ARG A 102 17.00 2.09 0.28
C ARG A 102 16.24 0.77 0.45
N SER A 103 15.77 0.23 -0.68
CA SER A 103 15.00 -1.01 -0.73
C SER A 103 15.81 -2.25 -1.10
N ARG A 104 17.09 -2.08 -1.45
CA ARG A 104 18.01 -3.15 -1.83
C ARG A 104 19.19 -3.20 -0.87
N ASN A 105 19.69 -4.41 -0.62
CA ASN A 105 20.91 -4.63 0.15
C ASN A 105 20.84 -4.07 1.60
N THR A 106 19.62 -3.82 2.12
CA THR A 106 19.37 -3.23 3.46
C THR A 106 19.69 -4.19 4.61
N LEU A 107 19.55 -5.50 4.41
CA LEU A 107 19.81 -6.53 5.44
C LEU A 107 21.14 -7.27 5.22
N ALA A 108 21.55 -7.42 3.97
CA ALA A 108 22.77 -8.10 3.57
C ALA A 108 23.40 -7.32 2.42
N PRO A 109 24.32 -6.38 2.69
CA PRO A 109 24.89 -5.54 1.66
C PRO A 109 25.75 -6.27 0.62
N GLY A 110 25.99 -7.57 0.78
CA GLY A 110 26.91 -8.35 -0.04
C GLY A 110 28.33 -8.28 0.55
N PHE A 111 29.16 -9.26 0.18
CA PHE A 111 30.59 -9.28 0.47
C PHE A 111 31.36 -8.92 -0.80
#